data_AF-A0A173MCV3-F1
#
_entry.id   AF-A0A173MCV3-F1
#
_cell.length_a   1.000
_cell.length_b   1.000
_cell.length_c   1.000
_cell.angle_alpha   90.00
_cell.angle_beta   90.00
_cell.angle_gamma   90.00
#
_symmetry.space_group_name_H-M   'P 1'
#
loop_
_entity.id
_entity.type
_entity.pdbx_description
1 polymer ?
#
loop_
_entity_poly.entity_id
_entity_poly.type
_entity_poly.pdbx_seq_one_letter_code
_entity_poly.pdbx_strand_id
1 'polypeptide(L)'
;MKAKPDDATQIQGNLPYAHINNYNGNILQQRWLVAHNGWNIKQNPPNQVRSVTQLLDHGVRGLALDIHPGSNHSLYLKHNVNGDSYNDWEPLKEEIKSWLEANPTEVVALFFESYLPGPESKKQDCALADLDKSLQEIDCYISGKAKQIAAMNYTLDRLAINGERLFAFIEKTPDEGEQDLFPEMYRVFAENKYGTPSVEMTTWVDLRDDPVDSDYQNPYTFMNHFSNDPVSRGEEDKNNDPFLIIEHAQSFAFRFGGRYPNFISLNTIDWKDANVLNPNAPGPNNSKDPIIASKALTLCKNFAATSYQWEGQNDWDGYIIDMVPDPETALFFVELTVESDEKKGISKINGRRGKGDGVSRIEVYNVPGKGIANLRYEVSGKWSGWLSKYNVPEMHHSENRHVHSKMGFAFGYSCRTQKGYGVTDVAFAFSRH
;
A
#
# COMPACT_ATOMS: atom_id res chain seq x y z
N MET A 1 8.23 42.07 21.14
CA MET A 1 6.78 41.83 21.00
C MET A 1 6.62 40.42 20.46
N LYS A 2 5.96 39.54 21.22
CA LYS A 2 5.71 38.15 20.85
C LYS A 2 4.59 38.11 19.82
N ALA A 3 4.83 37.52 18.65
CA ALA A 3 3.77 37.23 17.67
C ALA A 3 2.85 36.13 18.22
N LYS A 4 1.54 36.34 18.11
CA LYS A 4 0.50 35.41 18.54
C LYS A 4 0.34 34.28 17.52
N PRO A 5 0.00 33.05 17.96
CA PRO A 5 -0.37 31.95 17.07
C PRO A 5 -1.87 32.01 16.78
N ASP A 6 -2.31 32.65 15.69
CA ASP A 6 -3.74 32.68 15.31
C ASP A 6 -3.98 32.78 13.78
N ASP A 7 -3.07 32.29 12.92
CA ASP A 7 -3.26 32.33 11.44
C ASP A 7 -3.30 30.95 10.75
N ALA A 8 -3.21 29.83 11.49
CA ALA A 8 -3.25 28.49 10.89
C ALA A 8 -4.65 28.04 10.42
N THR A 9 -5.70 28.80 10.69
CA THR A 9 -7.10 28.43 10.37
C THR A 9 -7.69 29.13 9.14
N GLN A 10 -6.92 29.93 8.39
CA GLN A 10 -7.43 30.62 7.19
C GLN A 10 -6.74 30.29 5.86
N ILE A 11 -5.81 29.32 5.82
CA ILE A 11 -5.19 28.84 4.55
C ILE A 11 -5.84 27.53 4.07
N GLN A 12 -7.07 27.21 4.48
CA GLN A 12 -7.88 26.16 3.85
C GLN A 12 -8.69 26.70 2.65
N GLY A 13 -8.09 27.63 1.89
CA GLY A 13 -8.71 28.22 0.70
C GLY A 13 -8.46 27.39 -0.55
N ASN A 14 -9.50 26.68 -1.01
CA ASN A 14 -9.71 26.27 -2.41
C ASN A 14 -8.63 25.44 -3.13
N LEU A 15 -8.07 24.41 -2.50
CA LEU A 15 -7.57 23.27 -3.28
C LEU A 15 -8.71 22.24 -3.42
N PRO A 16 -9.06 21.78 -4.63
CA PRO A 16 -10.10 20.75 -4.85
C PRO A 16 -9.78 19.39 -4.19
N TYR A 17 -8.62 19.28 -3.53
CA TYR A 17 -8.10 18.09 -2.88
C TYR A 17 -7.85 18.25 -1.37
N ALA A 18 -8.46 19.26 -0.73
CA ALA A 18 -8.63 19.27 0.72
C ALA A 18 -9.14 17.87 1.18
N HIS A 19 -8.61 17.34 2.29
CA HIS A 19 -8.93 16.04 2.91
C HIS A 19 -8.13 14.79 2.52
N ILE A 20 -7.04 14.87 1.72
CA ILE A 20 -6.17 13.69 1.51
C ILE A 20 -5.35 13.35 2.76
N ASN A 21 -4.94 14.38 3.50
CA ASN A 21 -4.17 14.22 4.73
C ASN A 21 -5.11 14.08 5.93
N ASN A 22 -4.88 13.05 6.74
CA ASN A 22 -5.36 13.02 8.12
C ASN A 22 -4.33 13.73 9.01
N TYR A 23 -4.49 15.04 9.22
CA TYR A 23 -3.52 15.85 9.94
C TYR A 23 -3.35 15.48 11.43
N ASN A 24 -4.42 14.97 12.04
CA ASN A 24 -4.41 14.44 13.41
C ASN A 24 -3.74 13.06 13.51
N GLY A 25 -3.45 12.42 12.38
CA GLY A 25 -2.81 11.12 12.30
C GLY A 25 -1.34 11.21 11.90
N ASN A 26 -0.59 10.12 12.13
CA ASN A 26 0.78 9.95 11.65
C ASN A 26 0.82 9.22 10.30
N ILE A 27 2.01 8.86 9.81
CA ILE A 27 2.19 8.19 8.51
C ILE A 27 1.41 6.86 8.41
N LEU A 28 1.23 6.12 9.53
CA LEU A 28 0.45 4.86 9.53
C LEU A 28 -1.02 5.05 9.16
N GLN A 29 -1.52 6.28 9.29
CA GLN A 29 -2.93 6.64 9.07
C GLN A 29 -3.15 7.36 7.74
N GLN A 30 -2.10 7.56 6.93
CA GLN A 30 -2.20 8.14 5.60
C GLN A 30 -2.38 7.06 4.54
N ARG A 31 -2.89 7.45 3.36
CA ARG A 31 -3.13 6.59 2.19
C ARG A 31 -2.65 7.31 0.94
N TRP A 32 -1.36 7.60 0.87
CA TRP A 32 -0.81 8.50 -0.12
C TRP A 32 -0.50 7.80 -1.44
N LEU A 33 -0.81 8.46 -2.56
CA LEU A 33 -0.30 8.03 -3.85
C LEU A 33 1.20 8.35 -3.95
N VAL A 34 1.92 7.46 -4.61
CA VAL A 34 3.32 7.58 -4.98
C VAL A 34 3.44 7.56 -6.50
N ALA A 35 4.05 8.59 -7.08
CA ALA A 35 4.37 8.60 -8.49
C ALA A 35 5.67 7.82 -8.72
N HIS A 36 5.58 6.65 -9.36
CA HIS A 36 6.77 5.89 -9.75
C HIS A 36 7.49 6.64 -10.87
N ASN A 37 8.80 6.84 -10.69
CA ASN A 37 9.60 7.69 -11.56
C ASN A 37 8.95 9.05 -11.82
N GLY A 38 8.56 9.71 -10.72
CA GLY A 38 7.69 10.90 -10.72
C GLY A 38 8.22 12.09 -11.53
N TRP A 39 9.52 12.12 -11.83
CA TRP A 39 10.14 13.15 -12.66
C TRP A 39 10.02 12.87 -14.17
N ASN A 40 9.79 11.61 -14.55
CA ASN A 40 9.98 11.13 -15.91
C ASN A 40 8.77 11.42 -16.81
N ILE A 41 8.69 12.67 -17.28
CA ILE A 41 7.71 13.09 -18.30
C ILE A 41 8.22 13.03 -19.75
N LYS A 42 9.53 12.79 -19.95
CA LYS A 42 10.22 12.98 -21.24
C LYS A 42 11.16 11.86 -21.64
N GLN A 43 11.76 11.12 -20.69
CA GLN A 43 12.62 9.99 -21.06
C GLN A 43 11.74 8.92 -21.70
N ASN A 44 12.30 8.10 -22.59
CA ASN A 44 11.54 7.10 -23.31
C ASN A 44 11.79 5.72 -22.69
N PRO A 45 10.76 5.02 -22.21
CA PRO A 45 9.37 5.47 -22.09
C PRO A 45 9.13 6.45 -20.92
N PRO A 46 8.19 7.40 -21.03
CA PRO A 46 7.83 8.30 -19.93
C PRO A 46 6.95 7.55 -18.94
N ASN A 47 7.10 7.82 -17.64
CA ASN A 47 6.22 7.30 -16.59
C ASN A 47 5.10 8.28 -16.25
N GLN A 48 5.35 9.59 -16.36
CA GLN A 48 4.36 10.60 -15.96
C GLN A 48 3.87 11.44 -17.14
N VAL A 49 2.63 11.91 -17.06
CA VAL A 49 2.04 12.85 -18.03
C VAL A 49 1.86 14.26 -17.45
N ARG A 50 2.30 14.46 -16.19
CA ARG A 50 2.16 15.68 -15.39
C ARG A 50 3.48 16.01 -14.71
N SER A 51 3.77 17.29 -14.49
CA SER A 51 4.97 17.69 -13.72
C SER A 51 4.84 17.32 -12.24
N VAL A 52 5.94 17.38 -11.50
CA VAL A 52 5.92 17.09 -10.06
C VAL A 52 5.04 18.08 -9.30
N THR A 53 5.10 19.37 -9.63
CA THR A 53 4.17 20.38 -9.10
C THR A 53 2.72 19.98 -9.32
N GLN A 54 2.35 19.56 -10.54
CA GLN A 54 0.98 19.15 -10.85
C GLN A 54 0.55 17.90 -10.08
N LEU A 55 1.44 16.92 -9.91
CA LEU A 55 1.19 15.71 -9.12
C LEU A 55 0.96 16.07 -7.64
N LEU A 56 1.81 16.93 -7.07
CA LEU A 56 1.71 17.37 -5.68
C LEU A 56 0.43 18.21 -5.45
N ASP A 57 0.10 19.12 -6.37
CA ASP A 57 -1.16 19.88 -6.34
C ASP A 57 -2.39 18.98 -6.42
N HIS A 58 -2.29 17.86 -7.16
CA HIS A 58 -3.35 16.86 -7.30
C HIS A 58 -3.52 15.96 -6.07
N GLY A 59 -2.55 15.97 -5.15
CA GLY A 59 -2.63 15.19 -3.91
C GLY A 59 -1.63 14.05 -3.75
N VAL A 60 -0.72 13.86 -4.71
CA VAL A 60 0.41 12.93 -4.56
C VAL A 60 1.29 13.42 -3.41
N ARG A 61 1.76 12.50 -2.56
CA ARG A 61 2.64 12.83 -1.42
C ARG A 61 3.88 11.94 -1.35
N GLY A 62 4.01 10.98 -2.28
CA GLY A 62 5.23 10.22 -2.50
C GLY A 62 5.78 10.39 -3.91
N LEU A 63 7.10 10.46 -4.05
CA LEU A 63 7.79 10.45 -5.35
C LEU A 63 8.85 9.35 -5.31
N ALA A 64 8.75 8.34 -6.21
CA ALA A 64 9.82 7.37 -6.39
C ALA A 64 10.80 7.87 -7.47
N LEU A 65 12.09 7.80 -7.18
CA LEU A 65 13.16 8.48 -7.91
C LEU A 65 14.38 7.55 -8.10
N ASP A 66 14.73 7.21 -9.35
CA ASP A 66 15.96 6.47 -9.66
C ASP A 66 17.13 7.45 -9.71
N ILE A 67 17.98 7.41 -8.68
CA ILE A 67 19.06 8.39 -8.50
C ILE A 67 20.43 7.76 -8.74
N HIS A 68 21.24 8.40 -9.58
CA HIS A 68 22.53 7.93 -10.06
C HIS A 68 23.66 8.93 -9.81
N PRO A 69 24.89 8.43 -9.61
CA PRO A 69 26.04 9.29 -9.43
C PRO A 69 26.51 9.85 -10.77
N GLY A 70 26.92 11.11 -10.74
CA GLY A 70 27.53 11.80 -11.85
C GLY A 70 29.02 12.06 -11.68
N SER A 71 29.63 12.68 -12.68
CA SER A 71 31.00 13.19 -12.54
C SER A 71 31.04 14.36 -11.57
N ASN A 72 32.12 14.47 -10.78
CA ASN A 72 32.34 15.57 -9.84
C ASN A 72 31.19 15.76 -8.82
N HIS A 73 30.70 14.67 -8.21
CA HIS A 73 29.64 14.70 -7.19
C HIS A 73 28.28 15.23 -7.66
N SER A 74 28.04 15.29 -8.97
CA SER A 74 26.70 15.58 -9.51
C SER A 74 25.76 14.40 -9.32
N LEU A 75 24.45 14.68 -9.30
CA LEU A 75 23.40 13.70 -9.13
C LEU A 75 22.43 13.77 -10.31
N TYR A 76 22.06 12.61 -10.84
CA TYR A 76 21.22 12.48 -12.03
C TYR A 76 20.07 11.52 -11.79
N LEU A 77 18.96 11.75 -12.48
CA LEU A 77 17.78 10.90 -12.48
C LEU A 77 17.67 10.13 -13.79
N LYS A 78 17.54 8.81 -13.73
CA LYS A 78 17.65 7.94 -14.91
C LYS A 78 16.75 6.71 -14.78
N HIS A 79 15.76 6.60 -15.66
CA HIS A 79 14.77 5.51 -15.61
C HIS A 79 15.33 4.16 -16.08
N ASN A 80 16.24 4.17 -17.06
CA ASN A 80 16.83 2.94 -17.59
C ASN A 80 18.32 2.97 -17.36
N VAL A 81 18.87 2.10 -16.51
CA VAL A 81 20.31 2.04 -16.17
C VAL A 81 21.21 2.04 -17.41
N ASN A 82 20.78 1.39 -18.50
CA ASN A 82 21.52 1.29 -19.77
C ASN A 82 21.14 2.35 -20.83
N GLY A 83 20.18 3.23 -20.55
CA GLY A 83 19.78 4.31 -21.46
C GLY A 83 20.74 5.50 -21.43
N ASP A 84 20.72 6.34 -22.47
CA ASP A 84 21.56 7.55 -22.53
C ASP A 84 20.86 8.80 -22.00
N SER A 85 19.54 8.75 -21.76
CA SER A 85 18.77 9.88 -21.23
C SER A 85 18.84 9.96 -19.72
N TYR A 86 19.11 11.16 -19.21
CA TYR A 86 19.07 11.49 -17.79
C TYR A 86 18.53 12.90 -17.61
N ASN A 87 18.07 13.21 -16.40
CA ASN A 87 17.74 14.56 -15.96
C ASN A 87 18.67 14.93 -14.80
N ASP A 88 19.06 16.20 -14.70
CA ASP A 88 19.75 16.69 -13.52
C ASP A 88 18.83 16.61 -12.30
N TRP A 89 19.38 16.23 -11.14
CA TRP A 89 18.65 16.25 -9.86
C TRP A 89 18.26 17.67 -9.44
N GLU A 90 19.16 18.64 -9.68
CA GLU A 90 19.05 20.00 -9.19
C GLU A 90 17.73 20.72 -9.58
N PRO A 91 17.28 20.71 -10.85
CA PRO A 91 16.00 21.34 -11.20
C PRO A 91 14.79 20.71 -10.52
N LEU A 92 14.79 19.38 -10.31
CA LEU A 92 13.70 18.71 -9.62
C LEU A 92 13.70 19.05 -8.12
N LYS A 93 14.88 19.06 -7.50
CA LYS A 93 15.04 19.50 -6.10
C LYS A 93 14.46 20.90 -5.89
N GLU A 94 14.78 21.84 -6.79
CA GLU A 94 14.26 23.21 -6.72
C GLU A 94 12.74 23.30 -6.95
N GLU A 95 12.18 22.45 -7.83
CA GLU A 95 10.71 22.34 -8.00
C GLU A 95 10.03 21.86 -6.70
N ILE A 96 10.55 20.80 -6.08
CA ILE A 96 10.04 20.25 -4.81
C ILE A 96 10.17 21.28 -3.68
N LYS A 97 11.34 21.92 -3.58
CA LYS A 97 11.61 22.98 -2.60
C LYS A 97 10.60 24.12 -2.71
N SER A 98 10.45 24.68 -3.92
CA SER A 98 9.52 25.78 -4.18
C SER A 98 8.08 25.41 -3.82
N TRP A 99 7.66 24.17 -4.12
CA TRP A 99 6.33 23.69 -3.76
C TRP A 99 6.14 23.56 -2.25
N LEU A 100 7.12 23.00 -1.53
CA LEU A 100 7.06 22.86 -0.07
C LEU A 100 7.09 24.21 0.66
N GLU A 101 7.79 25.22 0.13
CA GLU A 101 7.77 26.60 0.62
C GLU A 101 6.39 27.25 0.42
N ALA A 102 5.75 27.02 -0.73
CA ALA A 102 4.41 27.51 -1.02
C ALA A 102 3.29 26.78 -0.22
N ASN A 103 3.56 25.55 0.24
CA ASN A 103 2.59 24.69 0.92
C ASN A 103 3.08 24.27 2.31
N PRO A 104 3.06 25.17 3.31
CA PRO A 104 3.74 24.98 4.60
C PRO A 104 3.15 23.89 5.49
N THR A 105 1.93 23.41 5.20
CA THR A 105 1.27 22.33 5.93
C THR A 105 1.50 20.96 5.33
N GLU A 106 2.07 20.89 4.13
CA GLU A 106 2.16 19.66 3.37
C GLU A 106 3.43 18.89 3.68
N VAL A 107 3.31 17.56 3.71
CA VAL A 107 4.37 16.61 4.01
C VAL A 107 4.60 15.73 2.78
N VAL A 108 5.85 15.56 2.35
CA VAL A 108 6.23 14.77 1.17
C VAL A 108 7.27 13.72 1.56
N ALA A 109 7.19 12.55 0.93
CA ALA A 109 8.18 11.49 1.03
C ALA A 109 8.86 11.22 -0.32
N LEU A 110 10.18 11.19 -0.33
CA LEU A 110 10.99 10.78 -1.48
C LEU A 110 11.46 9.34 -1.27
N PHE A 111 11.29 8.49 -2.28
CA PHE A 111 11.70 7.09 -2.28
C PHE A 111 12.76 6.91 -3.36
N PHE A 112 14.01 6.81 -2.97
CA PHE A 112 15.13 6.71 -3.90
C PHE A 112 15.45 5.25 -4.20
N GLU A 113 15.26 4.82 -5.46
CA GLU A 113 15.98 3.66 -5.98
C GLU A 113 17.43 4.14 -6.23
N SER A 114 18.29 3.90 -5.24
CA SER A 114 19.60 4.52 -5.17
C SER A 114 20.67 3.65 -5.80
N TYR A 115 21.30 4.19 -6.85
CA TYR A 115 22.51 3.65 -7.47
C TYR A 115 23.78 4.40 -7.01
N LEU A 116 23.65 5.24 -5.97
CA LEU A 116 24.75 5.99 -5.40
C LEU A 116 25.65 5.07 -4.54
N PRO A 117 26.98 5.11 -4.71
CA PRO A 117 27.88 4.46 -3.77
C PRO A 117 27.70 5.03 -2.36
N GLY A 118 27.59 4.12 -1.39
CA GLY A 118 27.53 4.42 0.03
C GLY A 118 28.89 4.78 0.64
N PRO A 119 28.91 5.08 1.96
CA PRO A 119 30.13 5.43 2.66
C PRO A 119 31.02 4.20 2.90
N GLU A 120 32.10 4.05 2.12
CA GLU A 120 33.14 3.06 2.46
C GLU A 120 33.79 3.41 3.81
N SER A 121 33.80 2.47 4.76
CA SER A 121 34.63 2.55 5.98
C SER A 121 34.47 3.84 6.83
N LYS A 122 33.24 4.37 6.95
CA LYS A 122 32.91 5.62 7.69
C LYS A 122 33.48 6.91 7.07
N LYS A 123 33.94 6.90 5.81
CA LYS A 123 34.22 8.16 5.09
C LYS A 123 32.90 8.82 4.72
N GLN A 124 32.71 10.06 5.17
CA GLN A 124 31.49 10.85 4.95
C GLN A 124 31.41 11.49 3.55
N ASP A 125 32.45 11.34 2.73
CA ASP A 125 32.52 11.93 1.40
C ASP A 125 32.22 10.86 0.34
N CYS A 126 30.93 10.64 0.09
CA CYS A 126 30.40 9.70 -0.89
C CYS A 126 29.16 10.30 -1.57
N ALA A 127 28.79 9.76 -2.74
CA ALA A 127 27.65 10.28 -3.50
C ALA A 127 26.33 10.23 -2.71
N LEU A 128 26.14 9.22 -1.86
CA LEU A 128 24.98 9.15 -0.98
C LEU A 128 24.96 10.28 0.06
N ALA A 129 26.12 10.67 0.60
CA ALA A 129 26.23 11.83 1.48
C ALA A 129 26.01 13.14 0.73
N ASP A 130 26.38 13.23 -0.54
CA ASP A 130 26.10 14.39 -1.38
C ASP A 130 24.60 14.54 -1.66
N LEU A 131 23.86 13.44 -1.80
CA LEU A 131 22.39 13.48 -1.82
C LEU A 131 21.82 14.05 -0.52
N ASP A 132 22.27 13.58 0.65
CA ASP A 132 21.80 14.11 1.95
C ASP A 132 22.14 15.60 2.10
N LYS A 133 23.37 16.03 1.74
CA LYS A 133 23.77 17.45 1.73
C LYS A 133 22.86 18.27 0.81
N SER A 134 22.55 17.78 -0.38
CA SER A 134 21.67 18.50 -1.31
C SER A 134 20.26 18.66 -0.75
N LEU A 135 19.72 17.65 -0.05
CA LEU A 135 18.40 17.72 0.57
C LEU A 135 18.36 18.67 1.77
N GLN A 136 19.48 18.85 2.49
CA GLN A 136 19.59 19.83 3.58
C GLN A 136 19.46 21.29 3.11
N GLU A 137 19.49 21.56 1.79
CA GLU A 137 19.18 22.87 1.22
C GLU A 137 17.66 23.15 1.14
N ILE A 138 16.83 22.16 1.47
CA ILE A 138 15.39 22.30 1.67
C ILE A 138 15.14 22.38 3.18
N ASP A 139 14.80 23.57 3.68
CA ASP A 139 14.71 23.88 5.12
C ASP A 139 13.86 22.90 5.93
N CYS A 140 12.86 22.27 5.31
CA CYS A 140 11.95 21.34 5.97
C CYS A 140 12.34 19.84 5.85
N TYR A 141 13.54 19.54 5.36
CA TYR A 141 14.08 18.18 5.28
C TYR A 141 14.52 17.65 6.65
N ILE A 142 14.17 16.38 6.92
CA ILE A 142 14.54 15.67 8.13
C ILE A 142 15.83 14.87 7.86
N SER A 143 17.01 15.47 8.08
CA SER A 143 18.28 14.75 7.88
C SER A 143 18.56 13.71 8.97
N GLY A 144 18.95 12.51 8.56
CA GLY A 144 19.41 11.41 9.40
C GLY A 144 18.37 10.30 9.67
N LYS A 145 18.78 9.06 9.45
CA LYS A 145 17.95 7.82 9.52
C LYS A 145 17.13 7.74 10.81
N ALA A 146 17.77 7.90 11.96
CA ALA A 146 17.10 7.79 13.26
C ALA A 146 16.05 8.88 13.49
N LYS A 147 16.31 10.12 13.03
CA LYS A 147 15.36 11.24 13.17
C LYS A 147 14.15 11.03 12.27
N GLN A 148 14.38 10.61 11.03
CA GLN A 148 13.29 10.28 10.10
C GLN A 148 12.38 9.18 10.67
N ILE A 149 12.94 8.06 11.11
CA ILE A 149 12.16 6.96 11.72
C ILE A 149 11.35 7.43 12.93
N ALA A 150 11.92 8.27 13.80
CA ALA A 150 11.19 8.82 14.93
C ALA A 150 10.02 9.72 14.46
N ALA A 151 10.27 10.57 13.47
CA ALA A 151 9.30 11.51 12.93
C ALA A 151 8.10 10.83 12.25
N MET A 152 8.26 9.62 11.69
CA MET A 152 7.14 8.88 11.08
C MET A 152 5.99 8.58 12.08
N ASN A 153 6.27 8.57 13.38
CA ASN A 153 5.27 8.35 14.43
C ASN A 153 4.54 9.63 14.86
N TYR A 154 4.97 10.80 14.41
CA TYR A 154 4.35 12.08 14.75
C TYR A 154 3.15 12.38 13.85
N THR A 155 2.18 13.12 14.39
CA THR A 155 1.05 13.59 13.60
C THR A 155 1.51 14.57 12.53
N LEU A 156 0.83 14.63 11.38
CA LEU A 156 1.22 15.57 10.33
C LEU A 156 1.13 17.03 10.79
N ASP A 157 0.18 17.38 11.67
CA ASP A 157 0.13 18.72 12.28
C ASP A 157 1.40 19.06 13.06
N ARG A 158 1.92 18.10 13.84
CA ARG A 158 3.18 18.29 14.57
C ARG A 158 4.35 18.46 13.61
N LEU A 159 4.41 17.63 12.57
CA LEU A 159 5.45 17.71 11.54
C LEU A 159 5.40 19.07 10.84
N ALA A 160 4.21 19.55 10.49
CA ALA A 160 4.01 20.85 9.88
C ALA A 160 4.48 22.00 10.77
N ILE A 161 4.05 22.02 12.04
CA ILE A 161 4.43 23.05 13.02
C ILE A 161 5.96 23.10 13.24
N ASN A 162 6.62 21.94 13.22
CA ASN A 162 8.06 21.84 13.43
C ASN A 162 8.89 22.07 12.17
N GLY A 163 8.26 22.18 11.00
CA GLY A 163 8.97 22.19 9.72
C GLY A 163 9.64 20.86 9.38
N GLU A 164 9.22 19.73 9.96
CA GLU A 164 9.75 18.39 9.69
C GLU A 164 8.90 17.71 8.60
N ARG A 165 8.95 18.21 7.36
CA ARG A 165 7.93 17.93 6.33
C ARG A 165 8.42 17.16 5.11
N LEU A 166 9.73 16.97 4.95
CA LEU A 166 10.28 16.19 3.85
C LEU A 166 11.04 14.97 4.39
N PHE A 167 10.55 13.79 4.04
CA PHE A 167 11.21 12.50 4.29
C PHE A 167 11.94 12.03 3.04
N ALA A 168 13.03 11.30 3.22
CA ALA A 168 13.79 10.66 2.16
C ALA A 168 14.22 9.25 2.58
N PHE A 169 13.85 8.26 1.78
CA PHE A 169 14.17 6.85 1.97
C PHE A 169 15.05 6.37 0.82
N ILE A 170 15.92 5.41 1.06
CA ILE A 170 16.59 4.65 0.00
C ILE A 170 15.98 3.25 -0.06
N GLU A 171 15.91 2.66 -1.26
CA GLU A 171 15.34 1.33 -1.46
C GLU A 171 16.01 0.28 -0.56
N LYS A 172 17.35 0.23 -0.59
CA LYS A 172 18.17 -0.78 0.09
C LYS A 172 19.49 -0.23 0.64
N THR A 173 20.16 -1.05 1.43
CA THR A 173 21.52 -0.77 1.90
C THR A 173 22.47 -0.70 0.69
N PRO A 174 23.34 0.33 0.60
CA PRO A 174 24.36 0.39 -0.44
C PRO A 174 25.31 -0.80 -0.40
N ASP A 175 25.94 -1.11 -1.54
CA ASP A 175 26.88 -2.24 -1.66
C ASP A 175 28.10 -2.07 -0.73
N GLU A 176 28.47 -0.82 -0.41
CA GLU A 176 29.58 -0.47 0.50
C GLU A 176 29.26 -0.66 1.99
N GLY A 177 27.99 -0.92 2.33
CA GLY A 177 27.54 -1.30 3.67
C GLY A 177 26.57 -0.33 4.35
N GLU A 178 26.31 -0.60 5.64
CA GLU A 178 25.35 0.11 6.48
C GLU A 178 25.64 1.62 6.59
N GLN A 179 24.57 2.41 6.70
CA GLN A 179 24.62 3.87 6.77
C GLN A 179 23.54 4.45 7.70
N ASP A 180 23.77 5.69 8.18
CA ASP A 180 22.90 6.41 9.14
C ASP A 180 22.23 7.66 8.54
N LEU A 181 22.34 7.87 7.23
CA LEU A 181 21.80 9.03 6.49
C LEU A 181 20.29 8.86 6.21
N PHE A 182 19.91 7.73 5.63
CA PHE A 182 18.55 7.47 5.15
C PHE A 182 17.97 6.19 5.78
N PRO A 183 16.68 6.13 6.08
CA PRO A 183 16.00 4.86 6.31
C PRO A 183 15.91 4.04 5.02
N GLU A 184 15.94 2.72 5.17
CA GLU A 184 15.90 1.77 4.05
C GLU A 184 14.49 1.22 3.90
N MET A 185 13.93 1.28 2.69
CA MET A 185 12.53 0.92 2.45
C MET A 185 12.23 -0.52 2.86
N TYR A 186 13.08 -1.48 2.49
CA TYR A 186 12.89 -2.90 2.82
C TYR A 186 12.87 -3.20 4.33
N ARG A 187 13.36 -2.30 5.19
CA ARG A 187 13.30 -2.44 6.66
C ARG A 187 12.14 -1.67 7.30
N VAL A 188 11.53 -0.75 6.56
CA VAL A 188 10.53 0.17 7.09
C VAL A 188 9.13 -0.21 6.60
N PHE A 189 9.04 -0.67 5.36
CA PHE A 189 7.79 -0.97 4.67
C PHE A 189 7.67 -2.46 4.38
N ALA A 190 6.53 -3.03 4.73
CA ALA A 190 6.08 -4.30 4.18
C ALA A 190 5.53 -4.01 2.78
N GLU A 191 6.18 -4.56 1.76
CA GLU A 191 5.99 -4.20 0.35
C GLU A 191 5.58 -5.43 -0.46
N ASN A 192 4.56 -5.31 -1.32
CA ASN A 192 4.26 -6.34 -2.31
C ASN A 192 5.18 -6.25 -3.53
N LYS A 193 5.27 -7.32 -4.31
CA LYS A 193 6.01 -7.33 -5.57
C LYS A 193 5.60 -6.15 -6.46
N TYR A 194 6.56 -5.58 -7.18
CA TYR A 194 6.34 -4.52 -8.15
C TYR A 194 6.17 -5.10 -9.56
N GLY A 195 5.82 -4.25 -10.53
CA GLY A 195 5.72 -4.66 -11.92
C GLY A 195 4.51 -5.55 -12.21
N THR A 196 4.56 -6.33 -13.28
CA THR A 196 3.43 -7.18 -13.72
C THR A 196 2.81 -8.03 -12.60
N PRO A 197 3.58 -8.67 -11.69
CA PRO A 197 3.01 -9.36 -10.53
C PRO A 197 2.10 -8.49 -9.65
N SER A 198 2.36 -7.18 -9.54
CA SER A 198 1.60 -6.24 -8.70
C SER A 198 0.19 -5.89 -9.20
N VAL A 199 -0.13 -6.29 -10.44
CA VAL A 199 -1.44 -6.06 -11.08
C VAL A 199 -2.12 -7.36 -11.51
N GLU A 200 -1.45 -8.50 -11.35
CA GLU A 200 -2.03 -9.81 -11.56
C GLU A 200 -2.73 -10.26 -10.28
N MET A 201 -4.05 -10.47 -10.32
CA MET A 201 -4.83 -10.84 -9.13
C MET A 201 -4.18 -11.97 -8.34
N THR A 202 -3.62 -13.00 -8.98
CA THR A 202 -3.02 -14.15 -8.29
C THR A 202 -1.80 -13.80 -7.44
N THR A 203 -1.02 -12.78 -7.83
CA THR A 203 0.30 -12.45 -7.27
C THR A 203 0.39 -11.04 -6.69
N TRP A 204 -0.64 -10.20 -6.88
CA TRP A 204 -0.62 -8.77 -6.52
C TRP A 204 -0.35 -8.48 -5.04
N VAL A 205 -0.61 -9.42 -4.14
CA VAL A 205 -0.34 -9.28 -2.71
C VAL A 205 0.86 -10.08 -2.23
N ASP A 206 1.62 -10.70 -3.14
CA ASP A 206 2.82 -11.43 -2.75
C ASP A 206 3.88 -10.46 -2.25
N LEU A 207 4.52 -10.83 -1.14
CA LEU A 207 5.60 -10.04 -0.55
C LEU A 207 6.74 -9.91 -1.56
N ARG A 208 7.36 -8.74 -1.59
CA ARG A 208 8.57 -8.50 -2.35
C ARG A 208 9.73 -9.35 -1.79
N ASP A 209 10.34 -10.14 -2.65
CA ASP A 209 11.38 -11.14 -2.37
C ASP A 209 12.64 -10.97 -3.24
N ASP A 210 12.75 -9.88 -4.01
CA ASP A 210 13.86 -9.56 -4.93
C ASP A 210 13.95 -8.03 -5.13
N PRO A 211 15.15 -7.40 -5.10
CA PRO A 211 16.48 -7.92 -4.76
C PRO A 211 16.74 -8.02 -3.24
N VAL A 212 15.78 -7.62 -2.41
CA VAL A 212 15.87 -7.70 -0.96
C VAL A 212 14.54 -8.18 -0.40
N ASP A 213 14.59 -9.06 0.59
CA ASP A 213 13.43 -9.60 1.27
C ASP A 213 12.74 -8.50 2.10
N SER A 214 11.54 -8.08 1.68
CA SER A 214 10.64 -7.32 2.54
C SER A 214 10.14 -8.23 3.69
N ASP A 215 9.63 -7.64 4.76
CA ASP A 215 9.10 -8.39 5.91
C ASP A 215 7.67 -7.95 6.22
N TYR A 216 6.75 -8.92 6.37
CA TYR A 216 5.40 -8.67 6.85
C TYR A 216 5.34 -7.99 8.23
N GLN A 217 6.40 -8.07 9.04
CA GLN A 217 6.51 -7.42 10.35
C GLN A 217 6.94 -5.95 10.27
N ASN A 218 7.38 -5.47 9.10
CA ASN A 218 7.75 -4.07 8.94
C ASN A 218 6.56 -3.17 9.31
N PRO A 219 6.77 -2.07 10.05
CA PRO A 219 5.69 -1.33 10.69
C PRO A 219 4.78 -0.57 9.72
N TYR A 220 5.35 -0.08 8.62
CA TYR A 220 4.62 0.62 7.56
C TYR A 220 4.36 -0.31 6.38
N THR A 221 3.56 0.13 5.43
CA THR A 221 3.15 -0.67 4.26
C THR A 221 3.24 0.16 2.99
N PHE A 222 3.70 -0.47 1.92
CA PHE A 222 3.87 0.14 0.60
C PHE A 222 3.28 -0.81 -0.44
N MET A 223 2.28 -0.36 -1.19
CA MET A 223 1.62 -1.16 -2.21
C MET A 223 2.02 -0.68 -3.59
N ASN A 224 2.76 -1.50 -4.33
CA ASN A 224 2.95 -1.37 -5.77
C ASN A 224 1.66 -1.78 -6.49
N HIS A 225 1.23 -0.97 -7.47
CA HIS A 225 0.07 -1.26 -8.31
C HIS A 225 0.31 -0.76 -9.74
N PHE A 226 1.24 -1.42 -10.42
CA PHE A 226 1.58 -1.11 -11.81
C PHE A 226 2.31 -2.25 -12.53
N SER A 227 2.12 -2.38 -13.83
CA SER A 227 2.83 -3.36 -14.68
C SER A 227 4.27 -2.93 -15.02
N ASN A 228 5.09 -3.89 -15.49
CA ASN A 228 6.45 -3.60 -15.98
C ASN A 228 6.48 -2.76 -17.25
N ASP A 229 5.41 -2.76 -18.04
CA ASP A 229 5.32 -2.01 -19.29
C ASP A 229 4.78 -0.60 -19.04
N PRO A 230 5.61 0.45 -19.15
CA PRO A 230 5.19 1.82 -18.90
C PRO A 230 4.37 2.48 -20.03
N VAL A 231 4.02 1.74 -21.10
CA VAL A 231 3.47 2.37 -22.34
C VAL A 231 2.32 1.63 -23.02
N SER A 232 1.66 0.67 -22.40
CA SER A 232 0.31 0.37 -22.88
C SER A 232 -0.62 1.44 -22.29
N ARG A 233 -0.67 2.63 -22.92
CA ARG A 233 -1.64 3.71 -22.61
C ARG A 233 -3.11 3.24 -22.59
N GLY A 234 -3.40 1.98 -22.95
CA GLY A 234 -4.69 1.32 -22.77
C GLY A 234 -4.84 0.44 -21.52
N GLU A 235 -3.77 -0.12 -20.94
CA GLU A 235 -3.82 -0.94 -19.71
C GLU A 235 -3.45 -0.15 -18.45
N GLU A 236 -2.51 0.81 -18.53
CA GLU A 236 -2.25 1.75 -17.42
C GLU A 236 -3.45 2.63 -17.10
N ASP A 237 -4.26 2.88 -18.12
CA ASP A 237 -5.58 3.48 -18.06
C ASP A 237 -6.54 2.69 -17.15
N LYS A 238 -6.25 1.42 -16.83
CA LYS A 238 -6.99 0.60 -15.86
C LYS A 238 -6.34 0.62 -14.48
N ASN A 239 -5.02 0.75 -14.37
CA ASN A 239 -4.33 0.83 -13.07
C ASN A 239 -4.64 2.15 -12.33
N ASN A 240 -5.11 3.16 -13.06
CA ASN A 240 -5.69 4.39 -12.50
C ASN A 240 -7.17 4.25 -12.08
N ASP A 241 -7.81 3.09 -12.31
CA ASP A 241 -9.19 2.85 -11.88
C ASP A 241 -9.26 2.81 -10.35
N PRO A 242 -9.97 3.76 -9.71
CA PRO A 242 -10.04 3.81 -8.26
C PRO A 242 -10.67 2.55 -7.65
N PHE A 243 -11.57 1.86 -8.35
CA PHE A 243 -12.16 0.62 -7.83
C PHE A 243 -11.15 -0.52 -7.78
N LEU A 244 -10.31 -0.65 -8.82
CA LEU A 244 -9.26 -1.65 -8.86
C LEU A 244 -8.19 -1.40 -7.78
N ILE A 245 -7.81 -0.14 -7.57
CA ILE A 245 -6.89 0.25 -6.49
C ILE A 245 -7.48 -0.11 -5.11
N ILE A 246 -8.77 0.17 -4.88
CA ILE A 246 -9.44 -0.17 -3.63
C ILE A 246 -9.49 -1.70 -3.44
N GLU A 247 -9.84 -2.46 -4.47
CA GLU A 247 -9.88 -3.93 -4.44
C GLU A 247 -8.51 -4.52 -4.10
N HIS A 248 -7.45 -4.00 -4.73
CA HIS A 248 -6.08 -4.39 -4.43
C HIS A 248 -5.72 -4.04 -2.97
N ALA A 249 -5.98 -2.81 -2.52
CA ALA A 249 -5.70 -2.38 -1.15
C ALA A 249 -6.44 -3.20 -0.09
N GLN A 250 -7.65 -3.68 -0.41
CA GLN A 250 -8.41 -4.58 0.44
C GLN A 250 -7.77 -5.97 0.52
N SER A 251 -7.38 -6.56 -0.61
CA SER A 251 -6.64 -7.83 -0.65
C SER A 251 -5.31 -7.73 0.10
N PHE A 252 -4.59 -6.62 -0.13
CA PHE A 252 -3.35 -6.27 0.52
C PHE A 252 -3.55 -6.25 2.04
N ALA A 253 -4.58 -5.56 2.54
CA ALA A 253 -4.84 -5.52 3.97
C ALA A 253 -4.99 -6.92 4.59
N PHE A 254 -5.69 -7.86 3.95
CA PHE A 254 -5.79 -9.23 4.47
C PHE A 254 -4.44 -9.96 4.51
N ARG A 255 -3.62 -9.84 3.45
CA ARG A 255 -2.31 -10.49 3.40
C ARG A 255 -1.32 -9.87 4.39
N PHE A 256 -1.39 -8.56 4.61
CA PHE A 256 -0.48 -7.77 5.45
C PHE A 256 -0.99 -7.54 6.88
N GLY A 257 -1.79 -8.47 7.41
CA GLY A 257 -2.17 -8.50 8.83
C GLY A 257 -3.27 -7.50 9.24
N GLY A 258 -4.11 -7.09 8.30
CA GLY A 258 -5.19 -6.12 8.48
C GLY A 258 -4.73 -4.67 8.35
N ARG A 259 -3.59 -4.42 7.69
CA ARG A 259 -3.00 -3.09 7.50
C ARG A 259 -3.20 -2.61 6.07
N TYR A 260 -3.96 -1.55 5.89
CA TYR A 260 -4.09 -0.89 4.58
C TYR A 260 -2.79 -0.19 4.19
N PRO A 261 -2.48 -0.08 2.89
CA PRO A 261 -1.25 0.53 2.41
C PRO A 261 -1.13 1.99 2.84
N ASN A 262 0.03 2.36 3.38
CA ASN A 262 0.33 3.76 3.70
C ASN A 262 0.66 4.56 2.45
N PHE A 263 1.35 3.88 1.52
CA PHE A 263 1.78 4.40 0.23
C PHE A 263 1.28 3.47 -0.88
N ILE A 264 0.77 4.04 -1.96
CA ILE A 264 0.23 3.33 -3.13
C ILE A 264 0.97 3.84 -4.37
N SER A 265 1.86 3.03 -4.91
CA SER A 265 2.68 3.38 -6.06
C SER A 265 1.98 3.03 -7.37
N LEU A 266 1.92 4.01 -8.28
CA LEU A 266 1.37 3.87 -9.62
C LEU A 266 2.44 4.27 -10.63
N ASN A 267 2.49 3.56 -11.76
CA ASN A 267 3.46 3.87 -12.80
C ASN A 267 3.17 5.20 -13.47
N THR A 268 1.94 5.38 -13.97
CA THR A 268 1.44 6.66 -14.48
C THR A 268 0.32 7.13 -13.56
N ILE A 269 0.40 8.35 -13.04
CA ILE A 269 -0.73 9.02 -12.40
C ILE A 269 -1.33 9.98 -13.42
N ASP A 270 -2.52 9.63 -13.92
CA ASP A 270 -3.28 10.48 -14.84
C ASP A 270 -4.68 10.69 -14.29
N TRP A 271 -5.20 11.89 -14.53
CA TRP A 271 -6.58 12.23 -14.30
C TRP A 271 -7.08 12.99 -15.52
N LYS A 272 -8.26 12.61 -16.00
CA LYS A 272 -8.93 13.37 -17.04
C LYS A 272 -9.47 14.65 -16.41
N ASP A 273 -9.08 15.80 -16.94
CA ASP A 273 -9.61 17.09 -16.50
C ASP A 273 -11.15 17.04 -16.48
N ALA A 274 -11.78 17.55 -15.42
CA ALA A 274 -13.22 17.45 -15.16
C ALA A 274 -14.13 17.89 -16.35
N ASN A 275 -13.57 18.66 -17.29
CA ASN A 275 -14.24 19.10 -18.52
C ASN A 275 -14.40 18.01 -19.61
N VAL A 276 -13.86 16.80 -19.39
CA VAL A 276 -13.97 15.65 -20.33
C VAL A 276 -14.93 14.57 -19.82
N LEU A 277 -15.52 14.76 -18.63
CA LEU A 277 -16.55 13.87 -18.12
C LEU A 277 -17.84 14.07 -18.92
N ASN A 278 -18.09 13.19 -19.89
CA ASN A 278 -19.37 13.12 -20.58
C ASN A 278 -20.36 12.36 -19.68
N PRO A 279 -21.31 13.03 -19.01
CA PRO A 279 -22.26 12.37 -18.10
C PRO A 279 -23.17 11.35 -18.80
N ASN A 280 -23.18 11.31 -20.14
CA ASN A 280 -23.97 10.39 -20.96
C ASN A 280 -23.14 9.27 -21.61
N ALA A 281 -21.85 9.12 -21.27
CA ALA A 281 -21.05 7.98 -21.75
C ALA A 281 -21.56 6.67 -21.11
N PRO A 282 -22.00 5.67 -21.88
CA PRO A 282 -22.44 4.40 -21.32
C PRO A 282 -21.24 3.57 -20.82
N GLY A 283 -21.20 3.26 -19.52
CA GLY A 283 -20.21 2.41 -18.87
C GLY A 283 -19.65 3.03 -17.57
N PRO A 284 -18.91 2.28 -16.72
CA PRO A 284 -18.31 2.76 -15.46
C PRO A 284 -17.19 3.82 -15.61
N ASN A 285 -17.11 4.48 -16.77
CA ASN A 285 -16.01 5.36 -17.18
C ASN A 285 -16.33 6.84 -16.94
N ASN A 286 -16.27 7.35 -15.70
CA ASN A 286 -16.21 8.80 -15.48
C ASN A 286 -15.39 9.26 -14.27
N SER A 287 -14.52 8.44 -13.72
CA SER A 287 -13.31 8.98 -13.09
C SER A 287 -12.22 7.92 -13.05
N LYS A 288 -11.24 8.05 -13.93
CA LYS A 288 -9.96 7.34 -13.84
C LYS A 288 -8.99 8.11 -12.93
N ASP A 289 -9.51 8.89 -11.99
CA ASP A 289 -8.68 9.65 -11.08
C ASP A 289 -8.32 8.75 -9.87
N PRO A 290 -7.08 8.29 -9.76
CA PRO A 290 -6.65 7.40 -8.68
C PRO A 290 -6.74 8.07 -7.30
N ILE A 291 -6.82 9.41 -7.21
CA ILE A 291 -6.93 10.09 -5.92
C ILE A 291 -8.24 9.78 -5.20
N ILE A 292 -9.27 9.35 -5.93
CA ILE A 292 -10.54 8.89 -5.35
C ILE A 292 -10.32 7.66 -4.49
N ALA A 293 -9.45 6.73 -4.93
CA ALA A 293 -9.13 5.54 -4.13
C ALA A 293 -8.40 5.92 -2.84
N SER A 294 -7.40 6.81 -2.93
CA SER A 294 -6.69 7.34 -1.76
C SER A 294 -7.66 7.92 -0.73
N LYS A 295 -8.57 8.82 -1.16
CA LYS A 295 -9.60 9.43 -0.30
C LYS A 295 -10.59 8.42 0.28
N ALA A 296 -10.99 7.41 -0.48
CA ALA A 296 -11.88 6.36 0.02
C ALA A 296 -11.18 5.53 1.12
N LEU A 297 -9.91 5.19 0.89
CA LEU A 297 -9.11 4.38 1.81
C LEU A 297 -8.76 5.10 3.12
N THR A 298 -8.77 6.44 3.18
CA THR A 298 -8.55 7.18 4.43
C THR A 298 -9.69 6.94 5.45
N LEU A 299 -10.87 6.52 4.97
CA LEU A 299 -11.99 6.12 5.83
C LEU A 299 -11.82 4.67 6.35
N CYS A 300 -10.89 3.90 5.78
CA CYS A 300 -10.66 2.52 6.16
C CYS A 300 -9.70 2.41 7.34
N LYS A 301 -10.18 1.83 8.44
CA LYS A 301 -9.37 1.55 9.63
C LYS A 301 -8.66 0.20 9.51
N ASN A 302 -7.43 0.14 10.01
CA ASN A 302 -6.72 -1.12 10.13
C ASN A 302 -7.48 -2.06 11.08
N PHE A 303 -7.57 -3.33 10.73
CA PHE A 303 -8.26 -4.37 11.49
C PHE A 303 -7.27 -5.45 11.94
N ALA A 304 -7.75 -6.47 12.66
CA ALA A 304 -6.98 -7.68 12.87
C ALA A 304 -7.40 -8.68 11.79
N ALA A 305 -6.46 -9.23 11.04
CA ALA A 305 -6.75 -10.25 10.05
C ALA A 305 -5.98 -11.54 10.35
N THR A 306 -6.53 -12.66 9.91
CA THR A 306 -5.71 -13.84 9.63
C THR A 306 -5.09 -13.63 8.25
N SER A 307 -3.78 -13.86 8.12
CA SER A 307 -3.15 -13.89 6.80
C SER A 307 -3.54 -15.19 6.09
N TYR A 308 -3.44 -15.18 4.77
CA TYR A 308 -3.41 -16.41 3.97
C TYR A 308 -2.23 -17.27 4.42
N GLN A 309 -2.43 -18.55 4.74
CA GLN A 309 -1.38 -19.40 5.33
C GLN A 309 -1.49 -20.88 4.91
N TRP A 310 -2.32 -21.21 3.91
CA TRP A 310 -2.64 -22.59 3.59
C TRP A 310 -1.80 -23.06 2.40
N GLU A 311 -0.54 -23.42 2.69
CA GLU A 311 0.40 -23.94 1.70
C GLU A 311 0.14 -25.42 1.38
N GLY A 312 0.24 -25.79 0.10
CA GLY A 312 0.07 -27.18 -0.38
C GLY A 312 -0.74 -27.31 -1.69
N GLN A 313 -0.20 -26.75 -2.79
CA GLN A 313 -0.64 -26.85 -4.20
C GLN A 313 -2.14 -26.72 -4.50
N ASN A 314 -2.80 -25.70 -3.95
CA ASN A 314 -4.13 -25.29 -4.38
C ASN A 314 -4.03 -23.98 -5.18
N ASP A 315 -3.51 -24.09 -6.39
CA ASP A 315 -2.94 -23.06 -7.28
C ASP A 315 -3.97 -22.16 -8.00
N TRP A 316 -4.63 -21.35 -7.16
CA TRP A 316 -5.36 -20.08 -7.31
C TRP A 316 -5.76 -19.55 -8.71
N ASP A 317 -6.99 -19.07 -8.84
CA ASP A 317 -7.47 -18.04 -9.74
C ASP A 317 -8.62 -17.22 -9.13
N GLY A 318 -8.32 -15.96 -8.81
CA GLY A 318 -9.26 -14.93 -8.38
C GLY A 318 -9.38 -14.73 -6.86
N TYR A 319 -9.72 -13.50 -6.47
CA TYR A 319 -10.02 -13.11 -5.09
C TYR A 319 -11.51 -12.80 -4.98
N ILE A 320 -12.13 -13.23 -3.88
CA ILE A 320 -13.47 -12.83 -3.50
C ILE A 320 -13.35 -12.10 -2.18
N ILE A 321 -13.53 -10.79 -2.22
CA ILE A 321 -13.46 -9.93 -1.04
C ILE A 321 -14.89 -9.57 -0.64
N ASP A 322 -15.28 -9.91 0.58
CA ASP A 322 -16.52 -9.41 1.19
C ASP A 322 -16.18 -8.66 2.47
N MET A 323 -16.23 -7.34 2.36
CA MET A 323 -16.09 -6.42 3.48
C MET A 323 -17.22 -5.39 3.43
N VAL A 324 -17.75 -5.05 4.62
CA VAL A 324 -18.41 -3.79 5.09
C VAL A 324 -19.55 -4.11 6.10
N PRO A 325 -19.73 -3.37 7.23
CA PRO A 325 -19.09 -2.09 7.60
C PRO A 325 -18.31 -2.07 8.93
N ASP A 326 -17.50 -1.02 9.02
CA ASP A 326 -16.97 -0.30 10.19
C ASP A 326 -17.19 -0.95 11.58
N PRO A 327 -16.11 -1.18 12.37
CA PRO A 327 -16.20 -1.52 13.79
C PRO A 327 -17.22 -0.69 14.59
N GLU A 328 -17.52 0.55 14.16
CA GLU A 328 -18.54 1.42 14.78
C GLU A 328 -19.98 0.95 14.58
N THR A 329 -20.28 0.20 13.51
CA THR A 329 -21.64 -0.30 13.25
C THR A 329 -22.01 -1.52 14.10
N ALA A 330 -21.02 -2.15 14.75
CA ALA A 330 -21.16 -3.38 15.55
C ALA A 330 -21.90 -4.51 14.81
N LEU A 331 -21.75 -4.59 13.48
CA LEU A 331 -22.27 -5.68 12.66
C LEU A 331 -21.16 -6.70 12.43
N PHE A 332 -21.34 -7.89 13.01
CA PHE A 332 -20.43 -9.02 12.87
C PHE A 332 -21.13 -10.15 12.13
N PHE A 333 -20.37 -11.10 11.60
CA PHE A 333 -20.95 -12.36 11.21
C PHE A 333 -21.55 -13.02 12.45
N VAL A 334 -22.85 -13.29 12.41
CA VAL A 334 -23.56 -14.05 13.44
C VAL A 334 -23.77 -15.51 13.02
N GLU A 335 -23.50 -15.80 11.74
CA GLU A 335 -23.62 -17.10 11.11
C GLU A 335 -22.78 -17.10 9.83
N LEU A 336 -22.09 -18.20 9.56
CA LEU A 336 -21.48 -18.48 8.27
C LEU A 336 -22.23 -19.63 7.59
N THR A 337 -22.35 -19.55 6.27
CA THR A 337 -22.85 -20.64 5.43
C THR A 337 -21.89 -20.86 4.26
N VAL A 338 -21.97 -22.03 3.64
CA VAL A 338 -21.14 -22.38 2.48
C VAL A 338 -21.98 -22.94 1.36
N GLU A 339 -21.54 -22.67 0.14
CA GLU A 339 -21.92 -23.46 -1.02
C GLU A 339 -20.79 -24.46 -1.28
N SER A 340 -21.14 -25.71 -1.55
CA SER A 340 -20.17 -26.79 -1.72
C SER A 340 -20.51 -27.70 -2.89
N ASP A 341 -19.50 -28.17 -3.59
CA ASP A 341 -19.58 -29.13 -4.69
C ASP A 341 -18.76 -30.38 -4.31
N GLU A 342 -19.29 -31.57 -4.59
CA GLU A 342 -18.64 -32.85 -4.25
C GLU A 342 -17.22 -32.98 -4.82
N LYS A 343 -16.98 -32.37 -5.99
CA LYS A 343 -15.69 -32.39 -6.68
C LYS A 343 -14.78 -31.22 -6.27
N LYS A 344 -15.35 -30.08 -5.84
CA LYS A 344 -14.61 -28.84 -5.56
C LYS A 344 -14.50 -28.48 -4.07
N GLY A 345 -15.11 -29.23 -3.15
CA GLY A 345 -15.19 -28.78 -1.76
C GLY A 345 -16.04 -27.52 -1.62
N ILE A 346 -15.59 -26.53 -0.84
CA ILE A 346 -16.32 -25.26 -0.68
C ILE A 346 -16.09 -24.38 -1.91
N SER A 347 -17.16 -23.94 -2.57
CA SER A 347 -17.08 -23.03 -3.73
C SER A 347 -17.33 -21.57 -3.36
N LYS A 348 -18.04 -21.31 -2.25
CA LYS A 348 -18.32 -19.97 -1.77
C LYS A 348 -18.57 -20.00 -0.26
N ILE A 349 -18.06 -18.99 0.43
CA ILE A 349 -18.40 -18.69 1.82
C ILE A 349 -19.35 -17.51 1.80
N ASN A 350 -20.38 -17.54 2.63
CA ASN A 350 -21.29 -16.42 2.85
C ASN A 350 -21.37 -16.15 4.35
N GLY A 351 -21.43 -14.88 4.74
CA GLY A 351 -21.60 -14.48 6.13
C GLY A 351 -22.88 -13.69 6.32
N ARG A 352 -23.78 -14.16 7.21
CA ARG A 352 -24.93 -13.37 7.63
C ARG A 352 -24.49 -12.43 8.74
N ARG A 353 -24.59 -11.12 8.48
CA ARG A 353 -24.22 -10.08 9.43
C ARG A 353 -25.39 -9.70 10.34
N GLY A 354 -25.10 -9.34 11.59
CA GLY A 354 -26.09 -8.92 12.57
C GLY A 354 -25.49 -8.41 13.88
N LYS A 355 -26.35 -8.01 14.83
CA LYS A 355 -25.98 -7.66 16.20
C LYS A 355 -26.12 -8.90 17.09
N GLY A 356 -25.17 -9.13 18.02
CA GLY A 356 -25.20 -10.26 18.96
C GLY A 356 -23.81 -10.85 19.23
N ASP A 357 -23.78 -12.07 19.76
CA ASP A 357 -22.56 -12.74 20.28
C ASP A 357 -21.50 -13.10 19.23
N GLY A 358 -21.76 -12.87 17.94
CA GLY A 358 -20.78 -12.92 16.84
C GLY A 358 -20.00 -14.22 16.63
N VAL A 359 -19.40 -14.38 15.46
CA VAL A 359 -18.43 -15.44 15.18
C VAL A 359 -17.10 -15.08 15.82
N SER A 360 -16.68 -15.81 16.85
CA SER A 360 -15.45 -15.53 17.61
C SER A 360 -14.27 -16.42 17.23
N ARG A 361 -14.54 -17.62 16.71
CA ARG A 361 -13.51 -18.55 16.22
C ARG A 361 -13.96 -19.23 14.94
N ILE A 362 -12.99 -19.52 14.08
CA ILE A 362 -13.22 -20.22 12.81
C ILE A 362 -12.19 -21.34 12.71
N GLU A 363 -12.65 -22.55 12.46
CA GLU A 363 -11.80 -23.69 12.15
C GLU A 363 -12.05 -24.09 10.69
N VAL A 364 -10.96 -24.25 9.94
CA VAL A 364 -11.04 -24.72 8.56
C VAL A 364 -10.20 -25.99 8.41
N TYR A 365 -10.64 -26.81 7.46
CA TYR A 365 -10.00 -28.07 7.11
C TYR A 365 -9.60 -28.03 5.63
N ASN A 366 -8.30 -28.07 5.37
CA ASN A 366 -7.73 -28.02 4.03
C ASN A 366 -7.40 -29.43 3.51
N VAL A 367 -7.49 -29.62 2.20
CA VAL A 367 -7.00 -30.82 1.52
C VAL A 367 -6.03 -30.39 0.42
N PRO A 368 -4.74 -30.81 0.46
CA PRO A 368 -3.77 -30.50 -0.58
C PRO A 368 -4.25 -30.94 -1.98
N GLY A 369 -4.06 -30.09 -2.97
CA GLY A 369 -4.56 -30.28 -4.34
C GLY A 369 -6.08 -30.15 -4.53
N LYS A 370 -6.85 -29.75 -3.51
CA LYS A 370 -8.31 -29.53 -3.59
C LYS A 370 -8.84 -28.24 -2.96
N GLY A 371 -8.14 -27.62 -2.02
CA GLY A 371 -8.59 -26.41 -1.33
C GLY A 371 -9.24 -26.64 0.04
N ILE A 372 -9.97 -25.63 0.50
CA ILE A 372 -10.71 -25.69 1.77
C ILE A 372 -11.89 -26.63 1.59
N ALA A 373 -11.78 -27.80 2.21
CA ALA A 373 -12.74 -28.88 2.07
C ALA A 373 -13.94 -28.71 3.01
N ASN A 374 -13.71 -28.11 4.19
CA ASN A 374 -14.76 -27.83 5.15
C ASN A 374 -14.40 -26.66 6.08
N LEU A 375 -15.41 -26.05 6.71
CA LEU A 375 -15.23 -25.06 7.76
C LEU A 375 -16.32 -25.17 8.82
N ARG A 376 -16.03 -24.71 10.03
CA ARG A 376 -17.01 -24.49 11.10
C ARG A 376 -16.61 -23.27 11.90
N TYR A 377 -17.54 -22.74 12.69
CA TYR A 377 -17.33 -21.53 13.46
C TYR A 377 -17.93 -21.65 14.85
N GLU A 378 -17.54 -20.74 15.72
CA GLU A 378 -18.03 -20.68 17.10
C GLU A 378 -18.76 -19.38 17.37
N VAL A 379 -19.90 -19.50 18.07
CA VAL A 379 -20.67 -18.39 18.65
C VAL A 379 -20.91 -18.74 20.12
N SER A 380 -20.63 -17.79 21.02
CA SER A 380 -20.86 -17.93 22.49
C SER A 380 -20.29 -19.23 23.11
N GLY A 381 -19.09 -19.65 22.71
CA GLY A 381 -18.47 -20.87 23.27
C GLY A 381 -18.92 -22.18 22.63
N LYS A 382 -19.82 -22.15 21.64
CA LYS A 382 -20.38 -23.34 21.00
C LYS A 382 -20.02 -23.42 19.52
N TRP A 383 -19.33 -24.50 19.15
CA TRP A 383 -19.03 -24.80 17.75
C TRP A 383 -20.30 -25.18 16.98
N SER A 384 -20.43 -24.65 15.76
CA SER A 384 -21.35 -25.16 14.77
C SER A 384 -20.98 -26.58 14.36
N GLY A 385 -21.90 -27.25 13.66
CA GLY A 385 -21.52 -28.38 12.82
C GLY A 385 -20.55 -27.94 11.71
N TRP A 386 -19.89 -28.91 11.08
CA TRP A 386 -19.18 -28.69 9.83
C TRP A 386 -20.16 -28.23 8.74
N LEU A 387 -19.84 -27.15 8.04
CA LEU A 387 -20.79 -26.49 7.13
C LEU A 387 -20.94 -27.20 5.79
N SER A 388 -19.96 -27.98 5.38
CA SER A 388 -20.05 -28.89 4.23
C SER A 388 -20.36 -30.31 4.70
N LYS A 389 -21.18 -31.04 3.93
CA LYS A 389 -21.42 -32.48 4.14
C LYS A 389 -20.27 -33.36 3.62
N TYR A 390 -19.34 -32.77 2.88
CA TYR A 390 -18.18 -33.47 2.30
C TYR A 390 -16.94 -33.27 3.18
N ASN A 391 -16.04 -34.26 3.17
CA ASN A 391 -14.72 -34.17 3.82
C ASN A 391 -14.79 -33.69 5.28
N VAL A 392 -15.68 -34.30 6.07
CA VAL A 392 -15.77 -34.07 7.52
C VAL A 392 -14.60 -34.80 8.19
N PRO A 393 -13.64 -34.10 8.81
CA PRO A 393 -12.49 -34.76 9.41
C PRO A 393 -12.93 -35.61 10.61
N GLU A 394 -12.44 -36.85 10.68
CA GLU A 394 -12.60 -37.67 11.88
C GLU A 394 -11.92 -36.96 13.07
N MET A 395 -12.47 -37.13 14.29
CA MET A 395 -12.18 -36.25 15.43
C MET A 395 -10.68 -36.19 15.83
N HIS A 396 -9.84 -37.12 15.37
CA HIS A 396 -8.44 -37.26 15.76
C HIS A 396 -7.45 -36.91 14.62
N HIS A 397 -6.76 -35.79 14.83
CA HIS A 397 -5.45 -35.43 14.25
C HIS A 397 -5.27 -35.48 12.73
N SER A 398 -6.01 -34.68 11.96
CA SER A 398 -5.50 -34.27 10.65
C SER A 398 -4.59 -33.04 10.80
N GLU A 399 -3.36 -33.14 10.32
CA GLU A 399 -2.38 -32.04 10.27
C GLU A 399 -2.88 -30.82 9.47
N ASN A 400 -3.93 -30.99 8.65
CA ASN A 400 -4.51 -29.94 7.81
C ASN A 400 -5.66 -29.14 8.46
N ARG A 401 -5.87 -29.25 9.79
CA ARG A 401 -6.84 -28.42 10.54
C ARG A 401 -6.12 -27.26 11.18
N HIS A 402 -6.62 -26.04 10.99
CA HIS A 402 -6.20 -24.91 11.81
C HIS A 402 -7.39 -24.11 12.32
N VAL A 403 -7.24 -23.63 13.56
CA VAL A 403 -8.20 -22.81 14.26
C VAL A 403 -7.67 -21.39 14.33
N HIS A 404 -8.41 -20.45 13.78
CA HIS A 404 -8.15 -19.04 13.97
C HIS A 404 -8.99 -18.49 15.12
N SER A 405 -8.30 -17.98 16.12
CA SER A 405 -8.86 -17.24 17.25
C SER A 405 -8.11 -15.92 17.39
N LYS A 406 -8.69 -14.84 16.87
CA LYS A 406 -8.19 -13.48 17.08
C LYS A 406 -9.07 -12.81 18.14
N MET A 407 -8.53 -11.85 18.88
CA MET A 407 -9.32 -11.05 19.82
C MET A 407 -10.34 -10.24 19.02
N GLY A 408 -11.61 -10.64 19.01
CA GLY A 408 -12.64 -10.00 18.18
C GLY A 408 -13.74 -10.92 17.68
N PHE A 409 -14.74 -10.30 17.06
CA PHE A 409 -15.72 -10.99 16.22
C PHE A 409 -15.39 -10.78 14.74
N ALA A 410 -15.55 -11.83 13.95
CA ALA A 410 -15.33 -11.77 12.52
C ALA A 410 -16.40 -10.90 11.83
N PHE A 411 -16.00 -10.00 10.93
CA PHE A 411 -16.91 -9.09 10.21
C PHE A 411 -16.70 -9.06 8.68
N GLY A 412 -15.56 -9.55 8.20
CA GLY A 412 -15.21 -9.60 6.80
C GLY A 412 -14.40 -10.84 6.48
N TYR A 413 -14.36 -11.21 5.20
CA TYR A 413 -13.49 -12.28 4.72
C TYR A 413 -12.98 -11.96 3.32
N SER A 414 -11.87 -12.59 2.99
CA SER A 414 -11.39 -12.68 1.63
C SER A 414 -11.03 -14.12 1.32
N CYS A 415 -11.56 -14.64 0.24
CA CYS A 415 -11.24 -15.97 -0.25
C CYS A 415 -10.35 -15.85 -1.48
N ARG A 416 -9.43 -16.77 -1.63
CA ARG A 416 -8.82 -17.03 -2.93
C ARG A 416 -9.46 -18.28 -3.51
N THR A 417 -9.84 -18.24 -4.77
CA THR A 417 -10.47 -19.37 -5.46
C THR A 417 -9.53 -20.00 -6.45
N GLN A 418 -9.88 -21.14 -7.06
CA GLN A 418 -9.23 -21.69 -8.24
C GLN A 418 -10.25 -22.35 -9.17
N LYS A 419 -10.07 -22.18 -10.48
CA LYS A 419 -10.90 -22.85 -11.48
C LYS A 419 -10.83 -24.36 -11.32
N GLY A 420 -11.98 -24.98 -11.05
CA GLY A 420 -12.10 -26.42 -10.86
C GLY A 420 -12.04 -26.89 -9.40
N TYR A 421 -11.49 -26.09 -8.48
CA TYR A 421 -11.28 -26.47 -7.07
C TYR A 421 -11.95 -25.57 -6.04
N GLY A 422 -12.63 -24.47 -6.43
CA GLY A 422 -13.40 -23.67 -5.48
C GLY A 422 -12.53 -22.78 -4.59
N VAL A 423 -12.88 -22.61 -3.32
CA VAL A 423 -12.12 -21.81 -2.33
C VAL A 423 -10.90 -22.60 -1.88
N THR A 424 -9.74 -22.02 -2.09
CA THR A 424 -8.46 -22.67 -1.84
C THR A 424 -7.74 -22.09 -0.60
N ASP A 425 -8.09 -20.85 -0.18
CA ASP A 425 -7.62 -20.09 1.00
C ASP A 425 -8.77 -19.22 1.49
N VAL A 426 -8.73 -18.88 2.78
CA VAL A 426 -9.57 -17.86 3.35
C VAL A 426 -8.84 -17.10 4.45
N ALA A 427 -8.98 -15.78 4.39
CA ALA A 427 -8.59 -14.85 5.42
C ALA A 427 -9.85 -14.21 6.04
N PHE A 428 -9.89 -14.05 7.36
CA PHE A 428 -10.99 -13.43 8.08
C PHE A 428 -10.52 -12.17 8.80
N ALA A 429 -11.36 -11.13 8.74
CA ALA A 429 -11.17 -9.86 9.42
C ALA A 429 -11.95 -9.85 10.73
N PHE A 430 -11.30 -9.44 11.81
CA PHE A 430 -11.80 -9.42 13.18
C PHE A 430 -11.74 -8.01 13.76
N SER A 431 -12.77 -7.65 14.53
CA SER A 431 -12.79 -6.37 15.26
C SER A 431 -11.68 -6.31 16.29
N ARG A 432 -10.96 -5.19 16.38
CA ARG A 432 -10.06 -4.95 17.51
C ARG A 432 -10.92 -4.62 18.73
N HIS A 433 -10.91 -5.48 19.76
CA HIS A 433 -11.50 -5.17 21.06
C HIS A 433 -10.57 -4.29 21.90
#